data_AF-A0A969DP52-F1
#
_entry.id   AF-A0A969DP52-F1
#
_cell.length_a   1.000
_cell.length_b   1.000
_cell.length_c   1.000
_cell.angle_alpha   90.00
_cell.angle_beta   90.00
_cell.angle_gamma   90.00
#
_symmetry.space_group_name_H-M   'P 1'
#
loop_
_entity.id
_entity.type
_entity.pdbx_description
1 polymer ?
#
loop_
_entity_poly.entity_id
_entity_poly.type
_entity_poly.pdbx_seq_one_letter_code
_entity_poly.pdbx_strand_id
1 'polypeptide(L)'
;MTGPHDRAPSNSSSSNGSSDPQPRASSSHATHQRLPNETAAEYQQRRQTLELDAEARRLEIADRRARAARTNLTANRLINGVYFLIGALEILLVLRFILRASGANVENSFAGFIYGLSEPFVAPFSTLFISPTAEGARYIFDLNLLAAMIAYGILGLLAGQLIRVLVGDTSHH
;
A
#
# COMPACT_ATOMS: atom_id res chain seq x y z
N MET A 1 -30.63 -9.06 -64.78
CA MET A 1 -31.68 -8.05 -64.54
C MET A 1 -31.06 -6.98 -63.64
N THR A 2 -30.11 -6.13 -64.04
CA THR A 2 -30.02 -5.12 -65.13
C THR A 2 -31.06 -4.00 -65.04
N GLY A 3 -30.73 -2.98 -64.22
CA GLY A 3 -30.90 -1.51 -64.43
C GLY A 3 -32.29 -0.92 -64.68
N PRO A 4 -32.38 0.40 -64.93
CA PRO A 4 -31.76 1.53 -64.21
C PRO A 4 -32.83 2.57 -63.82
N HIS A 5 -32.54 3.51 -62.92
CA HIS A 5 -33.20 4.82 -62.99
C HIS A 5 -32.26 5.93 -62.51
N ASP A 6 -31.86 6.70 -63.50
CA ASP A 6 -31.06 7.92 -63.45
C ASP A 6 -32.02 9.11 -63.41
N ARG A 7 -31.77 10.09 -62.53
CA ARG A 7 -31.93 11.55 -62.73
C ARG A 7 -31.68 12.33 -61.43
N ALA A 8 -30.60 13.11 -61.45
CA ALA A 8 -30.33 14.29 -60.64
C ALA A 8 -31.13 15.51 -61.17
N PRO A 9 -30.94 16.77 -60.69
CA PRO A 9 -30.44 17.25 -59.38
C PRO A 9 -31.43 18.24 -58.70
N SER A 10 -31.30 18.48 -57.40
CA SER A 10 -31.74 19.74 -56.77
C SER A 10 -30.57 20.35 -56.02
N ASN A 11 -29.95 21.32 -56.68
CA ASN A 11 -28.95 22.22 -56.13
C ASN A 11 -29.68 23.36 -55.40
N SER A 12 -29.43 23.54 -54.11
CA SER A 12 -29.52 24.86 -53.48
C SER A 12 -28.46 24.96 -52.40
N SER A 13 -27.61 25.94 -52.62
CA SER A 13 -26.35 26.22 -51.97
C SER A 13 -26.51 26.86 -50.59
N SER A 14 -25.36 26.96 -49.90
CA SER A 14 -25.07 27.78 -48.72
C SER A 14 -25.50 27.12 -47.41
N SER A 15 -24.70 26.95 -46.38
CA SER A 15 -23.37 27.42 -45.94
C SER A 15 -23.07 26.49 -44.74
N ASN A 16 -21.88 26.24 -44.19
CA ASN A 16 -20.67 27.00 -44.02
C ASN A 16 -19.69 26.02 -43.33
N GLY A 17 -18.39 26.17 -43.59
CA GLY A 17 -17.36 26.01 -42.57
C GLY A 17 -17.17 24.65 -41.91
N SER A 18 -16.23 23.88 -42.45
CA SER A 18 -15.40 22.90 -41.76
C SER A 18 -14.88 23.44 -40.43
N SER A 19 -14.99 22.69 -39.34
CA SER A 19 -14.20 22.93 -38.12
C SER A 19 -13.95 21.62 -37.41
N ASP A 20 -12.77 21.08 -37.68
CA ASP A 20 -12.08 20.10 -36.85
C ASP A 20 -12.15 20.51 -35.37
N PRO A 21 -12.32 19.58 -34.41
CA PRO A 21 -12.17 19.89 -33.00
C PRO A 21 -10.67 20.07 -32.69
N GLN A 22 -10.16 21.29 -32.86
CA GLN A 22 -8.88 21.65 -32.26
C GLN A 22 -8.98 21.49 -30.73
N PRO A 23 -7.94 20.94 -30.07
CA PRO A 23 -7.83 20.99 -28.63
C PRO A 23 -7.84 22.46 -28.22
N ARG A 24 -8.81 22.86 -27.41
CA ARG A 24 -8.78 24.15 -26.74
C ARG A 24 -7.54 24.15 -25.83
N ALA A 25 -6.44 24.65 -26.37
CA ALA A 25 -5.42 25.29 -25.57
C ALA A 25 -6.17 26.40 -24.83
N SER A 26 -6.52 26.15 -23.57
CA SER A 26 -6.85 27.19 -22.63
C SER A 26 -5.66 28.13 -22.64
N SER A 27 -5.79 29.19 -23.44
CA SER A 27 -4.96 30.38 -23.36
C SER A 27 -5.07 30.86 -21.92
N SER A 28 -4.14 30.41 -21.08
CA SER A 28 -3.69 31.19 -19.94
C SER A 28 -3.17 32.49 -20.55
N HIS A 29 -4.09 33.42 -20.75
CA HIS A 29 -3.80 34.84 -20.81
C HIS A 29 -3.11 35.17 -19.49
N ALA A 30 -1.81 34.92 -19.42
CA ALA A 30 -0.92 35.71 -18.62
C ALA A 30 -1.02 37.11 -19.22
N THR A 31 -2.01 37.86 -18.75
CA THR A 31 -2.14 39.28 -18.98
C THR A 31 -0.83 39.88 -18.48
N HIS A 32 0.12 40.11 -19.39
CA HIS A 32 1.20 41.06 -19.18
C HIS A 32 0.55 42.43 -19.11
N GLN A 33 -0.07 42.71 -17.97
CA GLN A 33 -0.51 44.05 -17.63
C GLN A 33 0.78 44.84 -17.45
N ARG A 34 1.17 45.54 -18.52
CA ARG A 34 2.27 46.50 -18.52
C ARG A 34 1.96 47.50 -17.42
N LEU A 35 2.66 47.40 -16.29
CA LEU A 35 2.48 48.28 -15.15
C LEU A 35 2.80 49.71 -15.61
N PRO A 36 1.81 50.62 -15.70
CA PRO A 36 2.07 51.98 -16.14
C PRO A 36 2.85 52.69 -15.04
N ASN A 37 4.09 53.09 -15.34
CA ASN A 37 4.91 53.98 -14.51
C ASN A 37 5.47 53.40 -13.18
N GLU A 38 5.87 52.13 -13.14
CA GLU A 38 6.68 51.64 -12.00
C GLU A 38 8.09 52.25 -12.04
N THR A 39 8.49 52.87 -10.94
CA THR A 39 9.83 53.42 -10.76
C THR A 39 10.85 52.29 -10.60
N ALA A 40 12.12 52.55 -10.95
CA ALA A 40 13.20 51.56 -10.80
C ALA A 40 13.31 51.01 -9.36
N ALA A 41 12.94 51.82 -8.36
CA ALA A 41 12.90 51.43 -6.95
C ALA A 41 11.76 50.43 -6.65
N GLU A 42 10.56 50.67 -7.16
CA GLU A 42 9.42 49.74 -6.98
C GLU A 42 9.65 48.41 -7.69
N TYR A 43 10.30 48.41 -8.85
CA TYR A 43 10.66 47.18 -9.54
C TYR A 43 11.63 46.32 -8.70
N GLN A 44 12.62 46.96 -8.05
CA GLN A 44 13.54 46.26 -7.15
C GLN A 44 12.84 45.75 -5.89
N GLN A 45 11.96 46.55 -5.29
CA GLN A 45 11.15 46.11 -4.15
C GLN A 45 10.27 44.91 -4.52
N ARG A 46 9.56 44.96 -5.65
CA ARG A 46 8.69 43.86 -6.09
C ARG A 46 9.50 42.59 -6.30
N ARG A 47 10.68 42.67 -6.92
CA ARG A 47 11.57 41.50 -7.06
C ARG A 47 11.99 40.92 -5.71
N GLN A 48 12.37 41.77 -4.76
CA GLN A 48 12.70 41.32 -3.40
C GLN A 48 11.51 40.63 -2.73
N THR A 49 10.29 41.18 -2.84
CA THR A 49 9.10 40.55 -2.28
C THR A 49 8.76 39.21 -2.94
N LEU A 50 8.96 39.09 -4.26
CA LEU A 50 8.73 37.84 -4.99
C LEU A 50 9.72 36.75 -4.60
N GLU A 51 10.97 37.12 -4.35
CA GLU A 51 12.03 36.21 -3.88
C GLU A 51 11.74 35.72 -2.46
N LEU A 52 11.40 36.62 -1.53
CA LEU A 52 10.99 36.28 -0.16
C LEU A 52 9.77 35.35 -0.15
N ASP A 53 8.76 35.63 -0.96
CA ASP A 53 7.57 34.77 -1.09
C ASP A 53 7.91 33.40 -1.68
N ALA A 54 8.85 33.35 -2.64
CA ALA A 54 9.31 32.09 -3.21
C ALA A 54 10.08 31.23 -2.18
N GLU A 55 10.91 31.86 -1.35
CA GLU A 55 11.62 31.20 -0.25
C GLU A 55 10.67 30.72 0.84
N ALA A 56 9.70 31.54 1.25
CA ALA A 56 8.68 31.17 2.23
C ALA A 56 7.88 29.94 1.76
N ARG A 57 7.47 29.91 0.48
CA ARG A 57 6.80 28.73 -0.11
C ARG A 57 7.69 27.49 -0.13
N ARG A 58 8.99 27.64 -0.45
CA ARG A 58 9.95 26.52 -0.45
C ARG A 58 10.12 25.94 0.95
N LEU A 59 10.24 26.79 1.96
CA LEU A 59 10.33 26.41 3.37
C LEU A 59 9.06 25.69 3.83
N GLU A 60 7.88 26.22 3.49
CA GLU A 60 6.61 25.59 3.84
C GLU A 60 6.45 24.21 3.18
N ILE A 61 6.78 24.08 1.90
CA ILE A 61 6.75 22.79 1.20
C ILE A 61 7.75 21.81 1.83
N ALA A 62 8.94 22.26 2.21
CA ALA A 62 9.94 21.45 2.89
C ALA A 62 9.48 21.00 4.28
N ASP A 63 8.84 21.89 5.05
CA ASP A 63 8.35 21.58 6.40
C ASP A 63 7.14 20.64 6.35
N ARG A 64 6.21 20.86 5.40
CA ARG A 64 5.09 19.93 5.13
C ARG A 64 5.61 18.54 4.74
N ARG A 65 6.62 18.46 3.86
CA ARG A 65 7.27 17.18 3.49
C ARG A 65 7.98 16.54 4.68
N ALA A 66 8.65 17.33 5.52
CA ALA A 66 9.36 16.82 6.70
C ALA A 66 8.38 16.28 7.75
N ARG A 67 7.25 16.95 7.98
CA ARG A 67 6.19 16.49 8.90
C ARG A 67 5.50 15.23 8.37
N ALA A 68 5.14 15.21 7.09
CA ALA A 68 4.57 14.02 6.43
C ALA A 68 5.56 12.84 6.40
N ALA A 69 6.86 13.09 6.27
CA ALA A 69 7.87 12.03 6.34
C ALA A 69 8.02 11.48 7.77
N ARG A 70 7.97 12.33 8.80
CA ARG A 70 8.17 11.91 10.20
C ARG A 70 7.04 11.02 10.73
N THR A 71 5.78 11.29 10.37
CA THR A 71 4.64 10.46 10.79
C THR A 71 4.75 9.04 10.21
N ASN A 72 5.21 8.92 8.97
CA ASN A 72 5.34 7.64 8.28
C ASN A 72 6.46 6.75 8.85
N LEU A 73 7.52 7.33 9.41
CA LEU A 73 8.65 6.57 9.94
C LEU A 73 8.30 5.81 11.23
N THR A 74 7.49 6.39 12.11
CA THR A 74 7.11 5.74 13.38
C THR A 74 6.07 4.65 13.14
N ALA A 75 5.07 4.91 12.31
CA ALA A 75 4.06 3.92 11.92
C ALA A 75 4.69 2.70 11.24
N ASN A 76 5.59 2.91 10.28
CA ASN A 76 6.26 1.81 9.57
C ASN A 76 7.12 0.95 10.50
N ARG A 77 7.74 1.54 11.54
CA ARG A 77 8.52 0.77 12.51
C ARG A 77 7.67 -0.17 13.35
N LEU A 78 6.49 0.26 13.79
CA LEU A 78 5.56 -0.59 14.56
C LEU A 78 5.03 -1.74 13.72
N ILE A 79 4.63 -1.47 12.47
CA ILE A 79 4.17 -2.48 11.52
C ILE A 79 5.24 -3.55 11.30
N ASN A 80 6.47 -3.11 11.04
CA ASN A 80 7.60 -4.03 10.83
C ASN A 80 7.87 -4.89 12.08
N GLY A 81 7.74 -4.32 13.28
CA GLY A 81 7.88 -5.07 14.54
C GLY A 81 6.85 -6.17 14.70
N VAL A 82 5.57 -5.88 14.42
CA VAL A 82 4.49 -6.88 14.52
C VAL A 82 4.69 -8.01 13.51
N TYR A 83 4.97 -7.69 12.25
CA TYR A 83 5.24 -8.72 11.24
C TYR A 83 6.50 -9.53 11.55
N PHE A 84 7.53 -8.91 12.14
CA PHE A 84 8.72 -9.62 12.59
C PHE A 84 8.39 -10.62 13.70
N LEU A 85 7.63 -10.23 14.72
CA LEU A 85 7.26 -11.13 15.82
C LEU A 85 6.40 -12.30 15.33
N ILE A 86 5.40 -12.02 14.50
CA ILE A 86 4.50 -13.05 13.96
C ILE A 86 5.26 -13.95 12.98
N GLY A 87 6.11 -13.38 12.13
CA GLY A 87 6.98 -14.14 11.25
C GLY A 87 7.97 -15.03 11.99
N ALA A 88 8.56 -14.55 13.09
CA ALA A 88 9.44 -15.35 13.95
C ALA A 88 8.68 -16.50 14.62
N LEU A 89 7.45 -16.26 15.09
CA LEU A 89 6.58 -17.30 15.62
C LEU A 89 6.23 -18.35 14.54
N GLU A 90 5.87 -17.91 13.34
CA GLU A 90 5.61 -18.80 12.20
C GLU A 90 6.82 -19.67 11.88
N ILE A 91 8.02 -19.08 11.78
CA ILE A 91 9.25 -19.84 11.53
C ILE A 91 9.49 -20.87 12.63
N LEU A 92 9.25 -20.52 13.90
CA LEU A 92 9.36 -21.46 15.02
C LEU A 92 8.39 -22.64 14.88
N LEU A 93 7.14 -22.39 14.48
CA LEU A 93 6.12 -23.43 14.29
C LEU A 93 6.40 -24.30 13.06
N VAL A 94 6.85 -23.69 11.96
CA VAL A 94 7.31 -24.41 10.76
C VAL A 94 8.50 -25.30 11.08
N LEU A 95 9.46 -24.81 11.86
CA LEU A 95 10.60 -25.60 12.29
C LEU A 95 10.17 -26.79 13.16
N ARG A 96 9.27 -26.58 14.14
CA ARG A 96 8.64 -27.67 14.90
C ARG A 96 8.00 -28.70 13.97
N PHE A 97 7.23 -28.24 13.00
CA PHE A 97 6.55 -29.12 12.05
C PHE A 97 7.51 -29.95 11.23
N ILE A 98 8.58 -29.34 10.69
CA ILE A 98 9.62 -30.05 9.94
C ILE A 98 10.35 -31.07 10.81
N LEU A 99 10.70 -30.71 12.05
CA LEU A 99 11.35 -31.62 12.99
C LEU A 99 10.46 -32.82 13.32
N ARG A 100 9.16 -32.59 13.54
CA ARG A 100 8.22 -33.67 13.81
C ARG A 100 7.96 -34.51 12.55
N ALA A 101 7.88 -33.85 11.40
CA ALA A 101 7.71 -34.47 10.09
C ALA A 101 8.86 -35.41 9.73
N SER A 102 10.08 -35.00 10.07
CA SER A 102 11.30 -35.79 9.86
C SER A 102 11.52 -36.88 10.92
N GLY A 103 10.67 -36.96 11.94
CA GLY A 103 10.83 -37.93 13.03
C GLY A 103 12.02 -37.63 13.94
N ALA A 104 12.41 -36.36 14.07
CA ALA A 104 13.54 -35.93 14.89
C ALA A 104 13.45 -36.45 16.32
N ASN A 105 14.59 -36.88 16.87
CA ASN A 105 14.68 -37.38 18.24
C ASN A 105 14.40 -36.24 19.24
N VAL A 106 13.40 -36.43 20.11
CA VAL A 106 13.02 -35.48 21.16
C VAL A 106 14.09 -35.30 22.24
N GLU A 107 14.98 -36.28 22.42
CA GLU A 107 16.11 -36.20 23.37
C GLU A 107 17.25 -35.32 22.85
N ASN A 108 17.24 -34.97 21.55
CA ASN A 108 18.21 -34.02 21.02
C ASN A 108 17.93 -32.62 21.59
N SER A 109 18.96 -31.97 22.17
CA SER A 109 18.82 -30.68 22.83
C SER A 109 18.24 -29.58 21.94
N PHE A 110 18.58 -29.56 20.65
CA PHE A 110 18.03 -28.57 19.72
C PHE A 110 16.55 -28.84 19.40
N ALA A 111 16.19 -30.08 19.09
CA ALA A 111 14.80 -30.44 18.84
C ALA A 111 13.92 -30.23 20.08
N GLY A 112 14.40 -30.67 21.25
CA GLY A 112 13.74 -30.47 22.54
C GLY A 112 13.54 -28.99 22.87
N PHE A 113 14.54 -28.13 22.60
CA PHE A 113 14.40 -26.68 22.77
C PHE A 113 13.29 -26.09 21.89
N ILE A 114 13.25 -26.44 20.59
CA ILE A 114 12.21 -25.96 19.68
C ILE A 114 10.83 -26.45 20.12
N TYR A 115 10.70 -27.73 20.50
CA TYR A 115 9.44 -28.29 20.98
C TYR A 115 8.96 -27.64 22.27
N GLY A 116 9.87 -27.34 23.22
CA GLY A 116 9.53 -26.64 24.45
C GLY A 116 9.13 -25.18 24.21
N LEU A 117 9.92 -24.44 23.41
CA LEU A 117 9.65 -23.03 23.14
C LEU A 117 8.33 -22.81 22.37
N SER A 118 7.98 -23.74 21.48
CA SER A 118 6.75 -23.68 20.68
C SER A 118 5.51 -24.23 21.38
N GLU A 119 5.67 -24.98 22.48
CA GLU A 119 4.58 -25.64 23.20
C GLU A 119 3.43 -24.70 23.61
N PRO A 120 3.67 -23.56 24.30
CA PRO A 120 2.58 -22.69 24.74
C PRO A 120 1.79 -22.06 23.58
N PHE A 121 2.40 -21.94 22.40
CA PHE A 121 1.73 -21.40 21.22
C PHE A 121 0.84 -22.43 20.51
N VAL A 122 1.16 -23.72 20.65
CA VAL A 122 0.39 -24.83 20.06
C VAL A 122 -0.68 -25.32 21.03
N ALA A 123 -0.46 -25.20 22.34
CA ALA A 123 -1.36 -25.70 23.38
C ALA A 123 -2.84 -25.30 23.19
N PRO A 124 -3.21 -24.05 22.82
CA PRO A 124 -4.61 -23.67 22.61
C PRO A 124 -5.30 -24.41 21.46
N PHE A 125 -4.53 -24.92 20.51
CA PHE A 125 -5.01 -25.62 19.32
C PHE A 125 -4.95 -27.14 19.48
N SER A 126 -4.33 -27.65 20.55
CA SER A 126 -4.07 -29.08 20.75
C SER A 126 -5.33 -29.96 20.81
N THR A 127 -6.49 -29.36 21.11
CA THR A 127 -7.79 -30.02 21.21
C THR A 127 -8.72 -29.71 20.03
N LEU A 128 -8.24 -29.03 18.99
CA LEU A 128 -9.08 -28.52 17.90
C LEU A 128 -9.61 -29.66 17.01
N PHE A 129 -8.75 -30.62 16.68
CA PHE A 129 -9.11 -31.84 15.98
C PHE A 129 -8.88 -33.04 16.89
N ILE A 130 -9.90 -33.88 17.02
CA ILE A 130 -9.79 -35.20 17.63
C ILE A 130 -8.91 -36.04 16.71
N SER A 131 -7.60 -36.06 16.99
CA SER A 131 -6.67 -36.92 16.29
C SER A 131 -6.90 -38.37 16.76
N PRO A 132 -6.93 -39.38 15.87
CA PRO A 132 -7.02 -40.79 16.24
C PRO A 132 -5.71 -41.33 16.87
N THR A 133 -4.98 -40.48 17.58
CA THR A 133 -3.70 -40.75 18.25
C THR A 133 -3.86 -41.55 19.55
N ALA A 134 -5.08 -41.97 19.91
CA ALA A 134 -5.33 -42.71 21.14
C ALA A 134 -4.68 -44.10 21.16
N GLU A 135 -4.40 -44.73 20.01
CA GLU A 135 -3.77 -46.04 19.97
C GLU A 135 -2.80 -46.17 18.78
N GLY A 136 -1.50 -46.02 19.04
CA GLY A 136 -0.43 -46.60 18.20
C GLY A 136 -0.13 -45.96 16.84
N ALA A 137 -0.98 -45.09 16.31
CA ALA A 137 -0.74 -44.46 15.01
C ALA A 137 0.16 -43.22 15.17
N ARG A 138 1.46 -43.39 14.90
CA ARG A 138 2.48 -42.34 14.76
C ARG A 138 2.17 -41.48 13.53
N TYR A 139 1.06 -40.74 13.53
CA TYR A 139 0.78 -39.77 12.49
C TYR A 139 1.76 -38.60 12.65
N ILE A 140 2.66 -38.54 11.69
CA ILE A 140 3.73 -37.56 11.54
C ILE A 140 3.15 -36.16 11.22
N PHE A 141 1.91 -36.11 10.72
CA PHE A 141 1.16 -34.89 10.40
C PHE A 141 0.18 -34.52 11.51
N ASP A 142 0.49 -33.46 12.24
CA ASP A 142 -0.39 -32.90 13.27
C ASP A 142 -1.25 -31.78 12.68
N LEU A 143 -2.53 -32.07 12.46
CA LEU A 143 -3.51 -31.10 11.95
C LEU A 143 -3.72 -29.92 12.91
N ASN A 144 -3.55 -30.13 14.22
CA ASN A 144 -3.66 -29.07 15.21
C ASN A 144 -2.50 -28.07 15.07
N LEU A 145 -1.30 -28.57 14.78
CA LEU A 145 -0.14 -27.72 14.50
C LEU A 145 -0.30 -26.92 13.20
N LEU A 146 -0.84 -27.54 12.16
CA LEU A 146 -1.14 -26.83 10.91
C LEU A 146 -2.19 -25.74 11.13
N ALA A 147 -3.22 -26.01 11.92
CA ALA A 147 -4.23 -25.03 12.28
C ALA A 147 -3.64 -23.85 13.07
N ALA A 148 -2.69 -24.12 13.98
CA ALA A 148 -1.98 -23.06 14.70
C ALA A 148 -1.25 -22.12 13.73
N MET A 149 -0.51 -22.65 12.74
CA MET A 149 0.16 -21.82 11.72
C MET A 149 -0.83 -20.99 10.90
N ILE A 150 -1.91 -21.60 10.46
CA ILE A 150 -2.93 -20.86 9.69
C ILE A 150 -3.54 -19.74 10.55
N ALA A 151 -3.85 -20.02 11.81
CA ALA A 151 -4.41 -19.03 12.73
C ALA A 151 -3.44 -17.87 12.99
N TYR A 152 -2.17 -18.14 13.28
CA TYR A 152 -1.17 -17.10 13.50
C TYR A 152 -0.85 -16.31 12.22
N GLY A 153 -0.78 -16.97 11.07
CA GLY A 153 -0.67 -16.31 9.77
C GLY A 153 -1.83 -15.33 9.50
N ILE A 154 -3.07 -15.75 9.74
CA ILE A 154 -4.25 -14.89 9.63
C ILE A 154 -4.18 -13.73 10.63
N LEU A 155 -3.79 -13.99 11.89
CA LEU A 155 -3.61 -12.94 12.89
C LEU A 155 -2.57 -11.89 12.45
N GLY A 156 -1.49 -12.31 11.80
CA GLY A 156 -0.50 -11.39 11.22
C GLY A 156 -1.04 -10.52 10.10
N LEU A 157 -1.83 -11.10 9.20
CA LEU A 157 -2.50 -10.35 8.14
C LEU A 157 -3.49 -9.35 8.72
N LEU A 158 -4.31 -9.77 9.68
CA LEU A 158 -5.28 -8.91 10.37
C LEU A 158 -4.61 -7.78 11.14
N ALA A 159 -3.55 -8.07 11.89
CA ALA A 159 -2.81 -7.06 12.64
C ALA A 159 -2.19 -6.02 11.70
N GLY A 160 -1.60 -6.45 10.58
CA GLY A 160 -1.06 -5.52 9.60
C GLY A 160 -2.13 -4.68 8.90
N GLN A 161 -3.28 -5.28 8.58
CA GLN A 161 -4.41 -4.54 8.01
C GLN A 161 -4.97 -3.52 9.00
N LEU A 162 -5.10 -3.89 10.27
CA LEU A 162 -5.56 -3.00 11.33
C LEU A 162 -4.64 -1.79 11.45
N ILE A 163 -3.32 -2.00 11.51
CA ILE A 163 -2.38 -0.87 11.62
C ILE A 163 -2.45 0.04 10.38
N ARG A 164 -2.61 -0.52 9.18
CA ARG A 164 -2.80 0.29 7.96
C ARG A 164 -4.04 1.17 8.05
N VAL A 165 -5.16 0.65 8.56
CA VAL A 165 -6.39 1.43 8.75
C VAL A 165 -6.17 2.55 9.77
N LEU A 166 -5.61 2.24 10.95
CA LEU A 166 -5.36 3.26 11.98
C LEU A 166 -4.41 4.38 11.50
N VAL A 167 -3.40 4.03 10.71
CA VAL A 167 -2.44 5.01 10.17
C VAL A 167 -3.04 5.78 8.99
N GLY A 168 -3.86 5.13 8.16
CA GLY A 168 -4.52 5.74 7.00
C GLY A 168 -5.60 6.77 7.37
N ASP A 169 -6.38 6.51 8.42
CA ASP A 169 -7.47 7.39 8.88
C ASP A 169 -6.98 8.74 9.43
N THR A 170 -5.69 8.89 9.77
CA THR A 170 -5.15 10.16 10.27
C THR A 170 -4.98 11.22 9.17
N SER A 171 -5.33 10.92 7.91
CA SER A 171 -5.16 11.82 6.75
C SER A 171 -6.40 12.62 6.35
N HIS A 172 -7.53 12.45 7.05
CA HIS A 172 -8.79 13.14 6.76
C HIS A 172 -9.37 13.86 7.99
N HIS A 173 -8.70 14.89 8.50
CA HIS A 173 -9.33 15.94 9.32
C HIS A 173 -8.64 17.29 9.11
#